data_AF-A0A259LLH9-F1
#
_entry.id   AF-A0A259LLH9-F1
#
_cell.length_a   1.000
_cell.length_b   1.000
_cell.length_c   1.000
_cell.angle_alpha   90.00
_cell.angle_beta   90.00
_cell.angle_gamma   90.00
#
_symmetry.space_group_name_H-M   'P 1'
#
loop_
_entity.id
_entity.type
_entity.pdbx_description
1 polymer ?
#
loop_
_entity_poly.entity_id
_entity_poly.type
_entity_poly.pdbx_seq_one_letter_code
_entity_poly.pdbx_strand_id
1 'polypeptide(L)'
;IDVWGAWCSDCVADGPYVDALARAIAQDPDLDFISIHVPANANRATPEELYGKYGSLDAYFASAGYSVPTVLDTDASLRELLQISWTPSYLVVSPDGVVRGFRTDLRVIEDQPVKTFIQDIAEVRKEVRDLLASDPSDIE
;
A
#
# COMPACT_ATOMS: atom_id res chain seq x y z
N ILE A 1 1.54 -4.07 0.36
CA ILE A 1 1.87 -3.10 -0.71
C ILE A 1 0.92 -1.93 -0.57
N ASP A 2 1.44 -0.71 -0.51
CA ASP A 2 0.71 0.56 -0.54
C ASP A 2 0.92 1.20 -1.92
N VAL A 3 -0.16 1.58 -2.61
CA VAL A 3 -0.14 2.23 -3.93
C VAL A 3 -0.85 3.57 -3.82
N TRP A 4 -0.11 4.66 -4.05
CA TRP A 4 -0.56 6.02 -3.76
C TRP A 4 0.03 7.06 -4.71
N GLY A 5 -0.38 8.33 -4.56
CA GLY A 5 0.17 9.45 -5.32
C GLY A 5 0.14 10.75 -4.52
N ALA A 6 1.19 11.57 -4.61
CA ALA A 6 1.27 12.88 -3.95
C ALA A 6 0.26 13.89 -4.53
N TRP A 7 -0.20 13.65 -5.76
CA TRP A 7 -1.27 14.38 -6.43
C TRP A 7 -2.68 14.07 -5.89
N CYS A 8 -2.83 13.00 -5.11
CA CYS A 8 -4.10 12.49 -4.62
C CYS A 8 -4.37 12.97 -3.18
N SER A 9 -5.47 13.70 -2.97
CA SER A 9 -5.81 14.30 -1.68
C SER A 9 -6.00 13.24 -0.59
N ASP A 10 -6.66 12.13 -0.93
CA ASP A 10 -6.96 11.07 0.02
C ASP A 10 -5.68 10.32 0.40
N CYS A 11 -4.78 10.12 -0.56
CA CYS A 11 -3.46 9.56 -0.35
C CYS A 11 -2.60 10.40 0.62
N VAL A 12 -2.60 11.72 0.43
CA VAL A 12 -1.91 12.67 1.32
C VAL A 12 -2.55 12.66 2.72
N ALA A 13 -3.89 12.54 2.81
CA ALA A 13 -4.60 12.45 4.07
C ALA A 13 -4.34 11.13 4.82
N ASP A 14 -4.12 10.04 4.08
CA ASP A 14 -3.74 8.73 4.62
C ASP A 14 -2.29 8.67 5.11
N GLY A 15 -1.43 9.56 4.61
CA GLY A 15 0.01 9.59 4.85
C GLY A 15 0.49 9.32 6.29
N PRO A 16 -0.06 10.00 7.32
CA PRO A 16 0.31 9.73 8.71
C PRO A 16 0.00 8.29 9.18
N TYR A 17 -1.06 7.68 8.65
CA TYR A 17 -1.41 6.29 8.94
C TYR A 17 -0.51 5.32 8.19
N VAL A 18 -0.09 5.66 6.96
CA VAL A 18 0.89 4.88 6.19
C VAL A 18 2.25 4.85 6.91
N ASP A 19 2.72 5.97 7.42
CA ASP A 19 3.95 6.02 8.23
C ASP A 19 3.84 5.16 9.49
N ALA A 20 2.72 5.25 10.21
CA ALA A 20 2.48 4.41 11.38
C ALA A 20 2.38 2.91 11.03
N LEU A 21 1.74 2.57 9.90
CA LEU A 21 1.65 1.20 9.40
C LEU A 21 3.01 0.63 9.02
N ALA A 22 3.83 1.40 8.28
CA ALA A 22 5.17 1.00 7.90
C ALA A 22 6.05 0.72 9.13
N ARG A 23 5.96 1.57 10.16
CA ARG A 23 6.66 1.37 11.44
C ARG A 23 6.17 0.13 12.20
N ALA A 24 4.86 -0.14 12.19
CA ALA A 24 4.29 -1.32 12.82
C ALA A 24 4.73 -2.61 12.10
N ILE A 25 4.68 -2.63 10.77
CA ILE A 25 5.14 -3.77 9.96
C ILE A 25 6.63 -4.03 10.17
N ALA A 26 7.46 -3.00 10.28
CA ALA A 26 8.89 -3.17 10.56
C ALA A 26 9.21 -3.85 11.91
N GLN A 27 8.22 -4.03 12.80
CA GLN A 27 8.37 -4.80 14.04
C GLN A 27 8.00 -6.29 13.89
N ASP A 28 7.38 -6.68 12.77
CA ASP A 28 7.03 -8.08 12.47
C ASP A 28 8.00 -8.63 11.40
N PRO A 29 8.88 -9.60 11.74
CA PRO A 29 9.87 -10.13 10.80
C PRO A 29 9.25 -10.96 9.66
N ASP A 30 7.96 -11.33 9.76
CA ASP A 30 7.25 -12.08 8.72
C ASP A 30 6.51 -11.17 7.74
N LEU A 31 6.61 -9.85 7.88
CA LEU A 31 5.92 -8.87 7.04
C LEU A 31 6.90 -7.89 6.39
N ASP A 32 6.74 -7.71 5.08
CA ASP A 32 7.41 -6.66 4.33
C ASP A 32 6.44 -5.53 3.97
N PHE A 33 6.94 -4.30 3.93
CA PHE A 33 6.19 -3.13 3.47
C PHE A 33 6.82 -2.53 2.22
N ILE A 34 6.03 -2.47 1.14
CA ILE A 34 6.40 -1.83 -0.12
C ILE A 34 5.42 -0.70 -0.37
N SER A 35 5.92 0.53 -0.49
CA SER A 35 5.16 1.70 -0.91
C SER A 35 5.52 2.05 -2.35
N ILE A 36 4.52 2.28 -3.20
CA ILE A 36 4.67 2.57 -4.62
C ILE A 36 3.93 3.87 -4.93
N HIS A 37 4.68 4.89 -5.33
CA HIS A 37 4.11 6.13 -5.82
C HIS A 37 3.87 6.03 -7.33
N VAL A 38 2.63 6.29 -7.76
CA VAL A 38 2.19 6.14 -9.16
C VAL A 38 1.60 7.43 -9.72
N PRO A 39 1.60 7.63 -11.04
CA PRO A 39 0.77 8.65 -11.68
C PRO A 39 -0.73 8.30 -11.56
N ALA A 40 -1.58 9.27 -11.87
CA ALA A 40 -3.03 9.05 -11.92
C ALA A 40 -3.44 8.04 -13.00
N ASN A 41 -2.70 8.00 -14.11
CA ASN A 41 -2.73 6.99 -15.18
C ASN A 41 -1.56 7.28 -16.14
N ALA A 42 -1.33 6.39 -17.13
CA ALA A 42 -0.23 6.52 -18.10
C ALA A 42 -0.23 7.85 -18.88
N ASN A 43 -1.39 8.48 -19.10
CA ASN A 43 -1.48 9.77 -19.79
C ASN A 43 -1.22 10.98 -18.88
N ARG A 44 -1.02 10.75 -17.58
CA ARG A 44 -0.83 11.79 -16.54
C ARG A 44 0.45 11.56 -15.75
N ALA A 45 1.54 11.38 -16.48
CA ALA A 45 2.85 10.95 -15.98
C ALA A 45 3.93 12.05 -16.06
N THR A 46 3.56 13.29 -16.36
CA THR A 46 4.52 14.40 -16.30
C THR A 46 4.96 14.67 -14.86
N PRO A 47 6.15 15.25 -14.61
CA PRO A 47 6.60 15.56 -13.24
C PRO A 47 5.61 16.44 -12.45
N GLU A 48 4.96 17.41 -13.11
CA GLU A 48 3.96 18.27 -12.48
C GLU A 48 2.71 17.47 -12.04
N GLU A 49 2.28 16.50 -12.86
CA GLU A 49 1.15 15.63 -12.53
C GLU A 49 1.49 14.56 -11.49
N LEU A 50 2.73 14.05 -11.51
CA LEU A 50 3.22 13.07 -10.55
C LEU A 50 3.31 13.65 -9.14
N TYR A 51 3.92 14.83 -9.00
CA TYR A 51 4.23 15.39 -7.68
C TYR A 51 3.23 16.45 -7.21
N GLY A 52 2.32 16.88 -8.09
CA GLY A 52 1.36 17.94 -7.81
C GLY A 52 2.05 19.19 -7.28
N LYS A 53 1.50 19.78 -6.20
CA LYS A 53 2.02 21.01 -5.60
C LYS A 53 3.42 20.90 -4.98
N TYR A 54 3.95 19.68 -4.79
CA TYR A 54 5.20 19.47 -4.06
C TYR A 54 6.43 19.55 -4.96
N GLY A 55 6.29 19.28 -6.26
CA GLY A 55 7.40 19.31 -7.24
C GLY A 55 8.39 18.14 -7.16
N SER A 56 8.46 17.43 -6.03
CA SER A 56 9.18 16.15 -5.88
C SER A 56 8.64 15.35 -4.68
N LEU A 57 8.97 14.06 -4.61
CA LEU A 57 8.67 13.24 -3.43
C LEU A 57 9.47 13.67 -2.20
N ASP A 58 10.74 14.07 -2.37
CA ASP A 58 11.56 14.58 -1.26
C ASP A 58 10.93 15.82 -0.62
N ALA A 59 10.42 16.75 -1.45
CA ALA A 59 9.73 17.94 -0.98
C ALA A 59 8.40 17.59 -0.29
N TYR A 60 7.66 16.60 -0.80
CA TYR A 60 6.47 16.09 -0.13
C TYR A 60 6.80 15.56 1.27
N PHE A 61 7.74 14.62 1.39
CA PHE A 61 8.11 14.02 2.68
C PHE A 61 8.70 15.05 3.66
N ALA A 62 9.52 15.98 3.17
CA ALA A 62 10.02 17.10 3.97
C ALA A 62 8.87 17.98 4.53
N SER A 63 7.83 18.22 3.73
CA SER A 63 6.64 18.96 4.17
C SER A 63 5.75 18.17 5.13
N ALA A 64 5.69 16.85 4.96
CA ALA A 64 4.83 15.95 5.73
C ALA A 64 5.42 15.58 7.10
N GLY A 65 6.74 15.71 7.28
CA GLY A 65 7.42 15.46 8.55
C GLY A 65 7.66 13.96 8.84
N TYR A 66 7.51 13.09 7.84
CA TYR A 66 7.83 11.67 7.90
C TYR A 66 8.42 11.21 6.56
N SER A 67 8.95 10.00 6.53
CA SER A 67 9.50 9.39 5.31
C SER A 67 9.19 7.90 5.29
N VAL A 68 8.76 7.41 4.14
CA VAL A 68 8.54 5.99 3.88
C VAL A 68 9.37 5.63 2.65
N PRO A 69 10.17 4.54 2.66
CA PRO A 69 10.84 4.07 1.45
C PRO A 69 9.81 3.78 0.36
N THR A 70 9.93 4.49 -0.78
CA THR A 70 8.93 4.45 -1.84
C THR A 70 9.57 4.16 -3.18
N VAL A 71 9.04 3.16 -3.88
CA VAL A 71 9.33 2.90 -5.28
C VAL A 71 8.56 3.92 -6.12
N LEU A 72 9.25 4.56 -7.07
CA LEU A 72 8.64 5.52 -7.97
C LEU A 72 8.30 4.83 -9.31
N ASP A 73 7.01 4.70 -9.58
CA ASP A 73 6.47 4.33 -10.89
C ASP A 73 6.25 5.62 -11.68
N THR A 74 7.13 5.92 -12.64
CA THR A 74 7.06 7.17 -13.41
C THR A 74 6.16 7.10 -14.63
N ASP A 75 5.76 5.90 -15.09
CA ASP A 75 5.06 5.69 -16.36
C ASP A 75 3.72 4.94 -16.22
N ALA A 76 3.32 4.63 -15.00
CA ALA A 76 2.13 3.85 -14.65
C ALA A 76 2.27 2.34 -14.90
N SER A 77 3.45 1.84 -15.25
CA SER A 77 3.63 0.41 -15.56
C SER A 77 3.33 -0.50 -14.37
N LEU A 78 3.69 -0.10 -13.14
CA LEU A 78 3.36 -0.87 -11.93
C LEU A 78 1.89 -0.73 -11.57
N ARG A 79 1.32 0.47 -11.73
CA ARG A 79 -0.13 0.69 -11.57
C ARG A 79 -0.94 -0.23 -12.48
N GLU A 80 -0.58 -0.31 -13.75
CA GLU A 80 -1.25 -1.12 -14.77
C GLU A 80 -1.07 -2.61 -14.50
N LEU A 81 0.15 -3.04 -14.18
CA LEU A 81 0.46 -4.44 -13.84
C LEU A 81 -0.34 -4.92 -12.62
N LEU A 82 -0.46 -4.08 -11.60
CA LEU A 82 -1.24 -4.36 -10.39
C LEU A 82 -2.75 -4.11 -10.57
N GLN A 83 -3.18 -3.67 -11.75
CA GLN A 83 -4.57 -3.36 -12.10
C GLN A 83 -5.24 -2.35 -11.15
N ILE A 84 -4.48 -1.37 -10.67
CA ILE A 84 -4.95 -0.41 -9.67
C ILE A 84 -5.84 0.65 -10.32
N SER A 85 -7.13 0.61 -9.97
CA SER A 85 -8.13 1.57 -10.45
C SER A 85 -8.27 2.79 -9.54
N TRP A 86 -7.99 2.64 -8.24
CA TRP A 86 -8.17 3.69 -7.23
C TRP A 86 -6.93 3.83 -6.33
N THR A 87 -6.69 5.03 -5.81
CA THR A 87 -5.61 5.31 -4.86
C THR A 87 -6.16 6.18 -3.72
N PRO A 88 -5.77 5.96 -2.46
CA PRO A 88 -4.80 4.96 -2.02
C PRO A 88 -5.37 3.53 -2.05
N SER A 89 -4.53 2.56 -2.39
CA SER A 89 -4.87 1.13 -2.39
C SER A 89 -3.83 0.33 -1.61
N TYR A 90 -4.29 -0.63 -0.81
CA TYR A 90 -3.45 -1.48 0.01
C TYR A 90 -3.71 -2.95 -0.33
N LEU A 91 -2.66 -3.67 -0.72
CA LEU A 91 -2.70 -5.09 -1.04
C LEU A 91 -1.95 -5.89 0.04
N VAL A 92 -2.59 -6.96 0.51
CA VAL A 92 -1.95 -8.01 1.31
C VAL A 92 -1.62 -9.16 0.37
N VAL A 93 -0.34 -9.46 0.23
CA VAL A 93 0.17 -10.46 -0.73
C VAL A 93 0.81 -11.58 0.08
N SER A 94 0.39 -12.83 -0.17
CA SER A 94 1.00 -14.00 0.47
C SER A 94 2.34 -14.38 -0.20
N PRO A 95 3.19 -15.22 0.44
CA PRO A 95 4.50 -15.59 -0.10
C PRO A 95 4.47 -16.31 -1.46
N ASP A 96 3.34 -16.90 -1.83
CA ASP A 96 3.08 -17.51 -3.15
C ASP A 96 2.77 -16.47 -4.25
N GLY A 97 2.78 -15.17 -3.91
CA GLY A 97 2.51 -14.06 -4.83
C GLY A 97 1.03 -13.75 -5.03
N VAL A 98 0.12 -14.41 -4.30
CA VAL A 98 -1.32 -14.19 -4.45
C VAL A 98 -1.79 -13.01 -3.59
N VAL A 99 -2.63 -12.14 -4.15
CA VAL A 99 -3.32 -11.10 -3.38
C VAL A 99 -4.42 -11.76 -2.54
N ARG A 100 -4.30 -11.67 -1.20
CA ARG A 100 -5.23 -12.26 -0.24
C ARG A 100 -6.12 -11.24 0.45
N GLY A 101 -5.74 -9.96 0.39
CA GLY A 101 -6.53 -8.87 0.95
C GLY A 101 -6.35 -7.59 0.14
N PHE A 102 -7.40 -6.78 0.11
CA PHE A 102 -7.44 -5.49 -0.56
C PHE A 102 -8.25 -4.51 0.29
N ARG A 103 -7.80 -3.26 0.33
CA ARG A 103 -8.59 -2.14 0.85
C ARG A 103 -8.16 -0.82 0.21
N THR A 104 -9.00 0.19 0.37
CA THR A 104 -8.66 1.60 0.14
C THR A 104 -8.77 2.38 1.44
N ASP A 105 -8.22 3.60 1.46
CA ASP A 105 -8.44 4.64 2.48
C ASP A 105 -8.35 4.14 3.94
N LEU A 106 -7.13 4.08 4.50
CA LEU A 106 -6.94 3.70 5.91
C LEU A 106 -7.71 4.63 6.85
N ARG A 107 -7.73 5.92 6.56
CA ARG A 107 -8.39 6.93 7.41
C ARG A 107 -9.89 6.67 7.63
N VAL A 108 -10.56 5.94 6.74
CA VAL A 108 -12.02 5.72 6.82
C VAL A 108 -12.40 4.72 7.92
N ILE A 109 -11.46 3.97 8.49
CA ILE A 109 -11.74 3.13 9.65
C ILE A 109 -11.85 4.00 10.91
N GLU A 110 -12.96 3.88 11.62
CA GLU A 110 -13.18 4.56 12.89
C GLU A 110 -12.22 4.06 13.99
N ASP A 111 -11.84 4.97 14.88
CA ASP A 111 -11.00 4.81 16.08
C ASP A 111 -9.53 4.37 15.91
N GLN A 112 -9.20 3.27 15.22
CA GLN A 112 -7.82 2.70 15.22
C GLN A 112 -7.40 2.05 13.88
N PRO A 113 -7.28 2.83 12.78
CA PRO A 113 -7.16 2.30 11.42
C PRO A 113 -5.97 1.36 11.19
N VAL A 114 -4.79 1.73 11.69
CA VAL A 114 -3.58 0.93 11.54
C VAL A 114 -3.67 -0.38 12.32
N LYS A 115 -4.20 -0.33 13.56
CA LYS A 115 -4.30 -1.52 14.40
C LYS A 115 -5.28 -2.52 13.81
N THR A 116 -6.46 -2.07 13.37
CA THR A 116 -7.44 -2.93 12.70
C THR A 116 -6.81 -3.59 11.49
N PHE A 117 -6.07 -2.84 10.66
CA PHE A 117 -5.47 -3.44 9.48
C PHE A 117 -4.38 -4.47 9.81
N ILE A 118 -3.56 -4.25 10.84
CA ILE A 118 -2.60 -5.27 11.31
C ILE A 118 -3.33 -6.53 11.82
N GLN A 119 -4.49 -6.38 12.47
CA GLN A 119 -5.30 -7.51 12.91
C GLN A 119 -5.84 -8.30 11.71
N ASP A 120 -6.37 -7.61 10.69
CA ASP A 120 -6.84 -8.24 9.46
C ASP A 120 -5.71 -9.02 8.76
N ILE A 121 -4.50 -8.43 8.67
CA ILE A 121 -3.31 -9.11 8.10
C ILE A 121 -2.98 -10.37 8.90
N ALA A 122 -3.08 -10.33 10.23
CA ALA A 122 -2.80 -11.49 11.07
C ALA A 122 -3.83 -12.60 10.91
N GLU A 123 -5.10 -12.28 10.62
CA GLU A 123 -6.14 -13.25 10.29
C GLU A 123 -5.87 -13.90 8.94
N VAL A 124 -5.63 -13.10 7.90
CA VAL A 124 -5.25 -13.58 6.56
C VAL A 124 -4.01 -14.49 6.62
N ARG A 125 -3.00 -14.13 7.42
CA ARG A 125 -1.80 -14.95 7.61
C ARG A 125 -2.12 -16.34 8.18
N LYS A 126 -3.09 -16.45 9.09
CA LYS A 126 -3.51 -17.76 9.64
C LYS A 126 -4.17 -18.60 8.55
N GLU A 127 -5.12 -18.02 7.81
CA GLU A 127 -5.81 -18.70 6.72
C GLU A 127 -4.85 -19.17 5.63
N VAL A 128 -3.91 -18.31 5.22
CA VAL A 128 -2.90 -18.65 4.22
C VAL A 128 -2.01 -19.79 4.70
N ARG A 129 -1.54 -19.75 5.95
CA ARG A 129 -0.73 -20.85 6.50
C ARG A 129 -1.50 -22.16 6.44
N ASP A 130 -2.77 -22.15 6.83
CA ASP A 130 -3.60 -23.35 6.88
C ASP A 130 -3.84 -23.89 5.46
N LEU A 131 -4.10 -23.01 4.48
CA LEU A 131 -4.23 -23.35 3.05
C LEU A 131 -2.93 -23.88 2.41
N LEU A 132 -1.78 -23.30 2.77
CA LEU A 132 -0.49 -23.74 2.24
C LEU A 132 0.03 -25.02 2.94
N ALA A 133 -0.54 -25.36 4.09
CA ALA A 133 -0.23 -26.58 4.83
C ALA A 133 -1.15 -27.76 4.46
N SER A 134 -2.34 -27.51 3.90
CA SER A 134 -3.25 -28.56 3.43
C SER A 134 -2.77 -29.21 2.14
N ASP A 135 -2.91 -30.54 2.03
CA ASP A 135 -2.64 -31.28 0.79
C ASP A 135 -3.79 -31.01 -0.19
N PRO A 136 -3.58 -30.81 -1.51
CA PRO A 136 -4.66 -30.67 -2.48
C PRO A 136 -5.75 -31.75 -2.43
N SER A 137 -5.47 -32.93 -1.84
CA SER A 137 -6.47 -33.98 -1.58
C SER A 137 -7.45 -33.68 -0.44
N ASP A 138 -7.20 -32.64 0.36
CA ASP A 138 -8.00 -32.29 1.54
C ASP A 138 -9.16 -31.33 1.24
N ILE A 139 -9.28 -30.87 -0.02
CA ILE A 139 -10.34 -29.98 -0.50
C ILE A 139 -11.30 -30.80 -1.37
N GLU A 140 -12.22 -31.55 -0.73
CA GLU A 140 -13.42 -32.13 -1.36
C GLU A 140 -14.65 -31.24 -1.16
#